data_AF-A0A645JHR9-F1
#
_entry.id   AF-A0A645JHR9-F1
#
_cell.length_a   1.000
_cell.length_b   1.000
_cell.length_c   1.000
_cell.angle_alpha   90.00
_cell.angle_beta   90.00
_cell.angle_gamma   90.00
#
_symmetry.space_group_name_H-M   'P 1'
#
loop_
_entity.id
_entity.type
_entity.pdbx_description
1 polymer ?
#
loop_
_entity_poly.entity_id
_entity_poly.type
_entity_poly.pdbx_seq_one_letter_code
_entity_poly.pdbx_strand_id
1 'polypeptide(L)'
;MDWKEYGVEKEVNQVLNHKHLGNGSIILFHNDAKYTPQALGTIIAGLKEKGYEIVPLSSLIHKENYYMDHEGRQKLNNKKV
;
A
#
# COMPACT_ATOMS: atom_id res chain seq x y z
N MET A 1 -9.68 8.59 3.66
CA MET A 1 -8.71 9.34 2.86
C MET A 1 -8.18 10.45 3.73
N ASP A 2 -6.87 10.56 3.78
CA ASP A 2 -6.03 11.52 4.51
C ASP A 2 -6.42 12.99 4.28
N TRP A 3 -6.78 13.40 3.06
CA TRP A 3 -7.26 14.77 2.78
C TRP A 3 -8.50 15.19 3.58
N LYS A 4 -9.22 14.24 4.18
CA LYS A 4 -10.38 14.53 5.03
C LYS A 4 -10.00 14.95 6.45
N GLU A 5 -8.72 14.92 6.79
CA GLU A 5 -8.19 15.50 8.03
C GLU A 5 -8.88 15.01 9.32
N TYR A 6 -9.10 13.69 9.42
CA TYR A 6 -9.78 13.13 10.59
C TYR A 6 -8.84 12.81 11.78
N GLY A 7 -7.58 13.25 11.71
CA GLY A 7 -6.58 13.04 12.75
C GLY A 7 -5.65 11.85 12.52
N VAL A 8 -4.51 11.88 13.21
CA VAL A 8 -3.40 10.92 13.09
C VAL A 8 -3.86 9.48 13.31
N GLU A 9 -4.57 9.20 14.41
CA GLU A 9 -4.99 7.84 14.76
C GLU A 9 -5.89 7.21 13.70
N LYS A 10 -6.77 8.01 13.09
CA LYS A 10 -7.67 7.53 12.05
C LYS A 10 -6.92 7.23 10.76
N GLU A 11 -5.93 8.02 10.37
CA GLU A 11 -5.05 7.71 9.23
C GLU A 11 -4.24 6.42 9.47
N VAL A 12 -3.61 6.30 10.65
CA VAL A 12 -2.85 5.10 11.05
C VAL A 12 -3.74 3.86 11.00
N ASN A 13 -4.93 3.92 11.62
CA ASN A 13 -5.87 2.81 11.64
C ASN A 13 -6.38 2.47 10.22
N GLN A 14 -6.71 3.49 9.42
CA GLN A 14 -7.19 3.29 8.05
C GLN A 14 -6.16 2.53 7.21
N VAL A 15 -4.86 2.81 7.36
CA VAL A 15 -3.81 2.11 6.62
C VAL A 15 -3.55 0.71 7.21
N LEU A 16 -3.20 0.63 8.49
CA LEU A 16 -2.70 -0.62 9.10
C LEU A 16 -3.77 -1.71 9.23
N ASN A 17 -5.05 -1.33 9.21
CA ASN A 17 -6.19 -2.23 9.36
C ASN A 17 -7.13 -2.19 8.14
N HIS A 18 -6.67 -1.68 6.99
CA HIS A 18 -7.48 -1.70 5.77
C HIS A 18 -7.80 -3.13 5.35
N LYS A 19 -9.08 -3.44 5.08
CA LYS A 19 -9.52 -4.79 4.68
C LYS A 19 -8.85 -5.34 3.41
N HIS A 20 -8.33 -4.47 2.55
CA HIS A 20 -7.61 -4.84 1.32
C HIS A 20 -6.08 -4.73 1.44
N LEU A 21 -5.55 -4.40 2.63
CA LEU A 21 -4.11 -4.40 2.84
C LEU A 21 -3.57 -5.82 2.66
N GLY A 22 -2.62 -5.96 1.75
CA GLY A 22 -1.98 -7.23 1.40
C GLY A 22 -0.80 -7.02 0.45
N ASN A 23 -0.12 -8.11 0.08
CA ASN A 23 1.06 -8.04 -0.77
C ASN A 23 0.76 -7.33 -2.11
N GLY A 24 1.64 -6.41 -2.48
CA GLY A 24 1.49 -5.56 -3.67
C GLY A 24 0.50 -4.40 -3.52
N SER A 25 -0.01 -4.10 -2.31
CA SER A 25 -0.86 -2.92 -2.11
C SER A 25 -0.10 -1.63 -2.37
N ILE A 26 -0.76 -0.68 -3.03
CA ILE A 26 -0.29 0.70 -3.20
C ILE A 26 -1.11 1.58 -2.27
N ILE A 27 -0.43 2.32 -1.38
CA ILE A 27 -1.06 3.23 -0.43
C ILE A 27 -0.89 4.65 -0.96
N LEU A 28 -2.01 5.34 -1.16
CA LEU A 28 -2.04 6.73 -1.65
C LEU A 28 -2.05 7.70 -0.47
N PHE A 29 -1.15 8.68 -0.52
CA PHE A 29 -1.14 9.86 0.33
C PHE A 29 -1.12 11.13 -0.52
N HIS A 30 -1.70 12.21 0.00
CA HIS A 30 -1.64 13.56 -0.55
C HIS A 30 -0.49 14.31 0.14
N ASN A 31 0.29 15.05 -0.64
CA ASN A 31 1.48 15.76 -0.14
C ASN A 31 1.15 16.97 0.74
N ASP A 32 -0.10 17.44 0.72
CA ASP A 32 -0.63 18.54 1.52
C ASP A 32 -1.54 18.08 2.67
N ALA A 33 -1.68 16.77 2.90
CA ALA A 33 -2.49 16.23 3.99
C ALA A 33 -1.91 16.60 5.37
N LYS A 34 -2.70 17.31 6.17
CA LYS A 34 -2.32 17.89 7.47
C LYS A 34 -1.68 16.90 8.46
N TYR A 35 -2.23 15.69 8.59
CA TYR A 35 -1.78 14.73 9.61
C TYR A 35 -0.82 13.68 9.09
N THR A 36 -0.67 13.53 7.76
CA THR A 36 0.20 12.52 7.16
C THR A 36 1.65 12.63 7.61
N PRO A 37 2.29 13.82 7.69
CA PRO A 37 3.66 13.93 8.20
C PRO A 37 3.84 13.36 9.62
N GLN A 38 2.80 13.45 10.46
CA GLN A 38 2.80 12.97 11.84
C GLN A 38 2.49 11.46 11.91
N ALA A 39 1.62 10.96 11.02
CA ALA A 39 1.22 9.56 10.98
C ALA A 39 2.24 8.63 10.30
N LEU A 40 3.01 9.16 9.34
CA LEU A 40 3.82 8.36 8.41
C LEU A 40 4.85 7.47 9.11
N GLY A 41 5.51 7.97 10.15
CA GLY A 41 6.48 7.19 10.93
C GLY A 41 5.86 5.93 11.54
N THR A 42 4.71 6.09 12.20
CA THR A 42 3.95 4.98 12.81
C THR A 42 3.44 4.01 11.74
N ILE A 43 2.96 4.51 10.61
CA ILE A 43 2.50 3.68 9.50
C ILE A 43 3.65 2.83 8.95
N ILE A 44 4.82 3.42 8.70
CA ILE A 44 5.99 2.70 8.19
C ILE A 44 6.43 1.62 9.17
N ALA A 45 6.51 1.94 10.47
CA ALA A 45 6.87 0.96 11.50
C ALA A 45 5.88 -0.19 11.56
N GLY A 46 4.57 0.09 11.63
CA GLY A 46 3.52 -0.92 11.70
C GLY A 46 3.45 -1.81 10.46
N LEU A 47 3.73 -1.28 9.26
CA LEU A 47 3.84 -2.09 8.04
C LEU A 47 5.02 -3.05 8.10
N LYS A 48 6.19 -2.58 8.56
CA LYS A 48 7.38 -3.43 8.73
C LYS A 48 7.17 -4.52 9.78
N GLU A 49 6.53 -4.19 10.91
CA GLU A 49 6.17 -5.16 11.96
C GLU A 49 5.22 -6.25 11.46
N LYS A 50 4.32 -5.91 10.53
CA LYS A 50 3.44 -6.88 9.85
C LYS A 50 4.16 -7.72 8.79
N GLY A 51 5.46 -7.50 8.57
CA GLY A 51 6.29 -8.26 7.62
C GLY A 51 6.27 -7.72 6.18
N TYR A 52 5.75 -6.51 5.96
CA TYR A 52 5.80 -5.89 4.63
C TYR A 52 7.13 -5.18 4.37
N GLU A 53 7.56 -5.22 3.11
CA GLU A 53 8.65 -4.40 2.59
C GLU A 53 8.08 -3.22 1.79
N ILE A 54 8.58 -2.01 2.05
CA ILE A 54 8.23 -0.81 1.27
C ILE A 54 9.25 -0.67 0.15
N VAL A 55 8.77 -0.82 -1.08
CA VAL A 55 9.59 -0.78 -2.29
C VAL A 55 9.13 0.34 -3.24
N PRO A 56 10.00 0.83 -4.13
CA PRO A 56 9.57 1.67 -5.25
C PRO A 56 8.57 0.94 -6.15
N LEU A 57 7.68 1.70 -6.79
CA LEU A 57 6.67 1.14 -7.70
C LEU A 57 7.28 0.25 -8.81
N SER A 58 8.46 0.61 -9.31
CA SER A 58 9.18 -0.17 -10.33
C SER A 58 9.45 -1.62 -9.92
N SER A 59 9.57 -1.89 -8.61
CA SER A 59 9.80 -3.24 -8.09
C SER A 59 8.52 -4.09 -8.04
N LEU A 60 7.34 -3.48 -8.19
CA LEU A 60 6.05 -4.18 -8.18
C LEU A 60 5.53 -4.49 -9.60
N ILE A 61 6.08 -3.85 -10.64
CA ILE A 61 5.57 -3.97 -12.01
C ILE A 61 6.19 -5.18 -12.71
N HIS A 62 5.35 -6.14 -13.06
CA HIS A 62 5.67 -7.17 -14.04
C HIS A 62 5.61 -6.55 -15.45
N LYS A 63 6.69 -6.71 -16.21
CA LYS A 63 6.77 -6.20 -17.59
C LYS A 63 6.28 -7.21 -18.62
N GLU A 64 6.34 -8.49 -18.28
CA GLU A 64 6.06 -9.60 -19.20
C GLU A 64 5.37 -10.73 -18.45
N ASN A 65 4.69 -11.60 -19.21
CA ASN A 65 4.09 -12.85 -18.72
C ASN A 65 3.18 -12.68 -17.49
N TYR A 66 2.30 -11.69 -17.52
CA TYR A 66 1.28 -11.49 -16.50
C TYR A 66 -0.10 -11.31 -17.14
N TYR A 67 -1.14 -11.52 -16.35
CA TYR A 67 -2.49 -11.03 -16.63
C TYR A 67 -2.93 -10.08 -15.52
N MET A 68 -3.93 -9.24 -15.78
CA MET A 68 -4.57 -8.43 -14.75
C MET A 68 -5.87 -9.10 -14.31
N ASP A 69 -6.07 -9.25 -13.00
CA ASP A 69 -7.35 -9.69 -12.47
C ASP A 69 -8.39 -8.55 -12.48
N HIS A 70 -9.61 -8.85 -12.03
CA HIS A 70 -10.71 -7.89 -11.98
C HIS A 70 -10.50 -6.75 -10.97
N GLU A 71 -9.53 -6.88 -10.05
CA GLU A 71 -9.11 -5.80 -9.16
C GLU A 71 -8.01 -4.92 -9.78
N GLY A 72 -7.58 -5.23 -11.01
CA GLY A 72 -6.48 -4.54 -11.70
C GLY A 72 -5.09 -4.95 -11.19
N ARG A 73 -4.97 -6.05 -10.42
CA ARG A 73 -3.67 -6.53 -9.94
C ARG A 73 -3.02 -7.41 -10.99
N GLN A 74 -1.72 -7.20 -11.21
CA GLN A 74 -0.92 -8.09 -12.05
C GLN A 74 -0.69 -9.44 -11.33
N LYS A 75 -0.85 -10.53 -12.08
CA LYS A 75 -0.57 -11.91 -11.65
C LYS A 75 0.32 -12.56 -12.70
N LEU A 76 1.49 -13.07 -12.29
CA LEU A 76 2.35 -13.83 -13.17
C LEU A 76 1.59 -15.06 -13.69
N ASN A 77 1.63 -15.29 -15.00
CA ASN A 77 1.20 -16.57 -15.54
C ASN A 77 2.21 -17.62 -15.07
N ASN A 78 1.73 -18.71 -14.48
CA ASN A 78 2.59 -19.84 -14.18
C ASN A 78 3.29 -20.28 -15.47
N LYS A 79 4.63 -20.33 -15.45
CA LYS A 79 5.35 -21.07 -16.51
C LYS A 79 4.80 -22.49 -16.47
N LYS A 80 4.21 -22.97 -17.58
CA LYS A 80 4.03 -24.40 -17.76
C LYS A 80 5.43 -25.00 -17.65
N VAL A 81 5.69 -25.70 -16.54
CA VAL A 81 6.83 -26.61 -16.42
C VAL A 81 6.55 -27.81 -17.32
#